data_AF-A0A7J7NW31-F1
#
_entry.id   AF-A0A7J7NW31-F1
#
_cell.length_a   1.000
_cell.length_b   1.000
_cell.length_c   1.000
_cell.angle_alpha   90.00
_cell.angle_beta   90.00
_cell.angle_gamma   90.00
#
_symmetry.space_group_name_H-M   'P 1'
#
loop_
_entity.id
_entity.type
_entity.pdbx_description
1 polymer ?
#
loop_
_entity_poly.entity_id
_entity_poly.type
_entity_poly.pdbx_seq_one_letter_code
_entity_poly.pdbx_strand_id
1 'polypeptide(L)'
;METGGNSLPSGPDVVKRKVLNPFPARDRDLCRFHADDYVTFLRSITPETQQDQLRQLKRLNVGENCPEFYGLYNFCQTYAGGSVGGAVKLNHGLCDIAINWAGGLHHAKKSRHLDFVT
;
A
#
# COMPACT_ATOMS: atom_id res chain seq x y z
N MET A 1 -32.83 27.83 35.01
CA MET A 1 -32.62 26.59 35.78
C MET A 1 -31.91 25.64 34.84
N GLU A 2 -30.59 25.54 34.99
CA GLU A 2 -29.69 24.85 34.07
C GLU A 2 -29.94 23.34 34.13
N THR A 3 -30.06 22.71 32.95
CA THR A 3 -30.23 21.25 32.84
C THR A 3 -28.86 20.57 32.89
N GLY A 4 -28.73 19.69 33.88
CA GLY A 4 -27.59 18.86 34.25
C GLY A 4 -26.63 18.44 33.15
N GLY A 5 -25.34 18.63 33.45
CA GLY A 5 -24.21 18.19 32.65
C GLY A 5 -24.16 16.68 32.48
N ASN A 6 -23.89 16.26 31.24
CA ASN A 6 -23.63 14.88 30.90
C ASN A 6 -22.11 14.64 30.95
N SER A 7 -21.55 14.57 32.15
CA SER A 7 -20.16 14.14 32.35
C SER A 7 -20.11 12.62 32.53
N LEU A 8 -19.71 11.91 31.49
CA LEU A 8 -19.33 10.50 31.57
C LEU A 8 -18.06 10.36 32.45
N PRO A 9 -17.97 9.34 33.32
CA PRO A 9 -16.79 9.15 34.16
C PRO A 9 -15.58 8.72 33.31
N SER A 10 -14.45 9.40 33.50
CA SER A 10 -13.15 9.08 32.91
C SER A 10 -12.55 7.85 33.61
N GLY A 11 -12.83 6.66 33.07
CA GLY A 11 -12.08 5.43 33.33
C GLY A 11 -10.74 5.40 32.59
N PRO A 12 -9.87 4.38 32.85
CA PRO A 12 -8.47 4.39 32.46
C PRO A 12 -8.32 4.63 30.97
N ASP A 13 -7.37 5.49 30.60
CA ASP A 13 -7.12 5.99 29.24
C ASP A 13 -7.49 4.97 28.17
N VAL A 14 -8.70 5.11 27.62
CA VAL A 14 -9.12 4.33 26.46
C VAL A 14 -8.11 4.65 25.37
N VAL A 15 -7.26 3.69 25.03
CA VAL A 15 -6.30 3.81 23.92
C VAL A 15 -7.11 4.06 22.65
N LYS A 16 -7.31 5.33 22.29
CA LYS A 16 -8.04 5.72 21.10
C LYS A 16 -7.17 5.43 19.88
N ARG A 17 -7.40 4.29 19.23
CA ARG A 17 -6.77 3.98 17.94
C ARG A 17 -7.26 4.96 16.88
N LYS A 18 -6.33 5.69 16.24
CA LYS A 18 -6.64 6.55 15.09
C LYS A 18 -6.70 5.73 13.81
N VAL A 19 -7.89 5.60 13.22
CA VAL A 19 -8.08 4.97 11.90
C VAL A 19 -7.82 6.02 10.82
N LEU A 20 -7.04 5.66 9.80
CA LEU A 20 -6.55 6.58 8.78
C LEU A 20 -6.73 5.97 7.40
N ASN A 21 -7.14 6.79 6.45
CA ASN A 21 -7.08 6.41 5.05
C ASN A 21 -5.65 6.62 4.54
N PRO A 22 -4.97 5.61 3.96
CA PRO A 22 -3.64 5.78 3.40
C PRO A 22 -3.69 6.73 2.21
N PHE A 23 -2.65 7.57 2.08
CA PHE A 23 -2.42 8.29 0.83
C PHE A 23 -1.79 7.32 -0.18
N PRO A 24 -2.30 7.23 -1.41
CA PRO A 24 -1.69 6.40 -2.45
C PRO A 24 -0.20 6.75 -2.64
N ALA A 25 0.67 5.75 -2.63
CA ALA A 25 2.08 5.93 -2.94
C ALA A 25 2.22 6.46 -4.37
N ARG A 26 3.09 7.45 -4.58
CA ARG A 26 3.40 7.95 -5.91
C ARG A 26 4.40 7.04 -6.59
N ASP A 27 4.50 7.15 -7.91
CA ASP A 27 5.49 6.44 -8.73
C ASP A 27 6.89 6.61 -8.14
N ARG A 28 7.26 7.83 -7.74
CA ARG A 28 8.55 8.13 -7.10
C ARG A 28 8.80 7.39 -5.79
N ASP A 29 7.74 7.09 -5.03
CA ASP A 29 7.82 6.43 -3.74
C ASP A 29 8.05 4.92 -3.98
N LEU A 30 7.40 4.33 -4.99
CA LEU A 30 7.61 2.95 -5.45
C LEU A 30 8.99 2.75 -6.11
N CYS A 31 9.45 3.72 -6.90
CA CYS A 31 10.75 3.69 -7.58
C CYS A 31 11.96 3.81 -6.62
N ARG A 32 11.75 4.08 -5.32
CA ARG A 32 12.84 4.03 -4.33
C ARG A 32 13.43 2.63 -4.20
N PHE A 33 12.61 1.60 -4.45
CA PHE A 33 13.04 0.20 -4.43
C PHE A 33 12.94 -0.45 -5.81
N HIS A 34 11.83 -0.23 -6.51
CA HIS A 34 11.59 -0.83 -7.82
C HIS A 34 12.24 -0.07 -8.96
N ALA A 35 12.54 -0.77 -10.06
CA ALA A 35 13.00 -0.13 -11.29
C ALA A 35 11.88 0.71 -11.95
N ASP A 36 12.25 1.80 -12.61
CA ASP A 36 11.29 2.71 -13.25
C ASP A 36 10.49 2.02 -14.37
N ASP A 37 11.13 1.12 -15.12
CA ASP A 37 10.49 0.35 -16.18
C ASP A 37 9.44 -0.61 -15.61
N TYR A 38 9.68 -1.15 -14.42
CA TYR A 38 8.74 -2.00 -13.69
C TYR A 38 7.52 -1.22 -13.19
N VAL A 39 7.70 -0.03 -12.61
CA VAL A 39 6.58 0.81 -12.16
C VAL A 39 5.76 1.31 -13.35
N THR A 40 6.43 1.67 -14.45
CA THR A 40 5.77 2.06 -15.70
C THR A 40 4.94 0.91 -16.27
N PHE A 41 5.49 -0.31 -16.26
CA PHE A 41 4.79 -1.51 -16.67
C PHE A 41 3.53 -1.76 -15.83
N LEU A 42 3.65 -1.72 -14.50
CA LEU A 42 2.54 -1.88 -13.54
C LEU A 42 1.38 -0.91 -13.82
N ARG A 43 1.69 0.31 -14.22
CA ARG A 43 0.70 1.34 -14.55
C ARG A 43 0.03 1.10 -15.90
N SER A 44 0.72 0.46 -16.84
CA SER A 44 0.25 0.23 -18.21
C SER A 44 -0.55 -1.05 -18.40
N ILE A 45 -0.33 -2.05 -17.53
CA ILE A 45 -0.91 -3.38 -17.70
C ILE A 45 -2.38 -3.39 -17.30
N THR A 46 -3.24 -3.84 -18.21
CA THR A 46 -4.66 -4.14 -17.95
C THR A 46 -4.97 -5.55 -18.48
N PRO A 47 -6.09 -6.16 -18.07
CA PRO A 47 -6.51 -7.45 -18.63
C PRO A 47 -6.62 -7.46 -20.16
N GLU A 48 -6.91 -6.32 -20.79
CA GLU A 48 -7.01 -6.16 -22.25
C GLU A 48 -5.64 -6.09 -22.92
N THR A 49 -4.67 -5.42 -22.31
CA THR A 49 -3.33 -5.22 -22.90
C THR A 49 -2.40 -6.42 -22.68
N GLN A 50 -2.86 -7.42 -21.94
CA GLN A 50 -2.08 -8.60 -21.57
C GLN A 50 -1.56 -9.36 -22.79
N GLN A 51 -2.39 -9.56 -23.82
CA GLN A 51 -1.99 -10.27 -25.04
C GLN A 51 -0.90 -9.53 -25.82
N ASP A 52 -0.97 -8.20 -25.88
CA ASP A 52 0.02 -7.38 -26.59
C ASP A 52 1.35 -7.28 -25.83
N GLN A 53 1.30 -7.38 -24.50
CA GLN A 53 2.47 -7.28 -23.61
C GLN A 53 3.07 -8.64 -23.21
N LEU A 54 2.66 -9.75 -23.83
CA LEU A 54 3.15 -11.13 -23.57
C LEU A 54 4.68 -11.26 -23.51
N ARG A 55 5.43 -10.51 -24.32
CA ARG A 55 6.91 -10.52 -24.28
C ARG A 55 7.48 -9.87 -23.02
N GLN A 56 6.86 -8.77 -22.55
CA GLN A 56 7.22 -8.13 -21.29
C GLN A 56 6.76 -8.95 -20.09
N LEU A 57 5.57 -9.56 -20.17
CA LEU A 57 5.05 -10.49 -19.16
C LEU A 57 6.01 -11.66 -18.94
N LYS A 58 6.47 -12.32 -20.01
CA LYS A 58 7.49 -13.38 -19.91
C LYS A 58 8.82 -12.90 -19.33
N ARG A 59 9.28 -11.68 -19.68
CA ARG A 59 10.52 -11.09 -19.13
C ARG A 59 10.41 -10.79 -17.63
N LEU A 60 9.22 -10.43 -17.17
CA LEU A 60 8.91 -10.07 -15.79
C LEU A 60 8.35 -11.23 -14.96
N ASN A 61 8.22 -12.43 -15.55
CA ASN A 61 7.60 -13.63 -14.98
C ASN A 61 6.13 -13.44 -14.55
N VAL A 62 5.38 -12.62 -15.29
CA VAL A 62 3.96 -12.39 -15.07
C VAL A 62 3.18 -13.42 -15.90
N GLY A 63 2.30 -14.20 -15.26
CA GLY A 63 1.38 -15.10 -15.96
C GLY A 63 1.14 -16.47 -15.33
N GLU A 64 2.03 -16.99 -14.47
CA GLU A 64 1.84 -18.34 -13.90
C GLU A 64 1.27 -18.36 -12.46
N ASN A 65 1.52 -17.34 -11.64
CA ASN A 65 1.13 -17.36 -10.21
C ASN A 65 0.41 -16.09 -9.70
N CYS A 66 0.20 -15.08 -10.54
CA CYS A 66 -0.40 -13.81 -10.12
C CYS A 66 -1.36 -13.31 -11.20
N PRO A 67 -2.67 -13.58 -11.07
CA PRO A 67 -3.64 -13.11 -12.05
C PRO A 67 -3.66 -11.58 -12.05
N GLU A 68 -3.44 -10.99 -13.21
CA GLU A 68 -3.59 -9.55 -13.42
C GLU A 68 -5.07 -9.18 -13.30
N PHE A 69 -5.38 -8.14 -12.53
CA PHE A 69 -6.74 -7.67 -12.34
C PHE A 69 -6.82 -6.15 -12.52
N TYR A 70 -8.02 -5.67 -12.87
CA TYR A 70 -8.27 -4.24 -12.97
C TYR A 70 -7.93 -3.52 -11.67
N GLY A 71 -7.07 -2.51 -11.75
CA GLY A 71 -6.66 -1.74 -10.59
C GLY A 71 -5.49 -2.33 -9.80
N LEU A 72 -4.72 -3.25 -10.38
CA LEU A 72 -3.45 -3.74 -9.81
C LEU A 72 -2.53 -2.59 -9.37
N TYR A 73 -2.38 -1.54 -10.21
CA TYR A 73 -1.58 -0.38 -9.85
C TYR A 73 -2.14 0.35 -8.62
N ASN A 74 -3.45 0.62 -8.60
CA ASN A 74 -4.11 1.29 -7.48
C ASN A 74 -4.01 0.47 -6.18
N PHE A 75 -4.09 -0.85 -6.28
CA PHE A 75 -3.83 -1.77 -5.19
C PHE A 75 -2.41 -1.56 -4.65
N CYS A 76 -1.40 -1.61 -5.51
CA CYS A 76 0.00 -1.36 -5.16
C CYS A 76 0.22 -0.01 -4.47
N GLN A 77 -0.39 1.05 -5.01
CA GLN A 77 -0.27 2.39 -4.42
C GLN A 77 -0.88 2.46 -3.02
N THR A 78 -2.05 1.83 -2.81
CA THR A 78 -2.80 1.95 -1.56
C THR A 78 -2.06 1.29 -0.40
N TYR A 79 -1.57 0.06 -0.57
CA TYR A 79 -0.93 -0.63 0.53
C TYR A 79 0.47 -0.10 0.81
N ALA A 80 1.27 0.23 -0.22
CA ALA A 80 2.61 0.81 -0.04
C ALA A 80 2.49 2.17 0.64
N GLY A 81 1.48 2.96 0.26
CA GLY A 81 1.13 4.22 0.90
C GLY A 81 0.79 4.08 2.39
N GLY A 82 0.11 3.00 2.77
CA GLY A 82 -0.16 2.65 4.17
C GLY A 82 1.12 2.40 4.98
N SER A 83 2.03 1.59 4.44
CA SER A 83 3.31 1.27 5.09
C SER A 83 4.20 2.51 5.23
N VAL A 84 4.38 3.27 4.14
CA VAL A 84 5.16 4.52 4.15
C VAL A 84 4.54 5.55 5.09
N GLY A 85 3.22 5.72 5.06
CA GLY A 85 2.50 6.64 5.95
C GLY A 85 2.58 6.25 7.42
N GLY A 86 2.64 4.94 7.72
CA GLY A 86 2.92 4.42 9.07
C GLY A 86 4.34 4.75 9.53
N ALA A 87 5.34 4.47 8.68
CA ALA A 87 6.74 4.77 8.96
C ALA A 87 6.98 6.27 9.21
N VAL A 88 6.37 7.16 8.44
CA VAL A 88 6.45 8.61 8.66
C VAL A 88 5.90 9.01 10.04
N LYS A 89 4.80 8.42 10.49
CA LYS A 89 4.24 8.73 11.82
C LYS A 89 5.11 8.25 12.95
N LEU A 90 5.67 7.04 12.84
CA LEU A 90 6.62 6.51 13.81
C LEU A 90 7.86 7.42 13.88
N ASN A 91 8.43 7.80 12.75
CA ASN A 91 9.63 8.66 12.68
C ASN A 91 9.41 10.05 13.29
N HIS A 92 8.19 10.58 13.22
CA HIS A 92 7.84 11.89 13.78
C HIS A 92 7.32 11.81 15.23
N GLY A 93 7.31 10.62 15.85
CA GLY A 93 6.79 10.43 17.21
C GLY A 93 5.28 10.67 17.32
N LEU A 94 4.54 10.58 16.22
CA LEU A 94 3.09 10.81 16.18
C LEU A 94 2.26 9.58 16.60
N CYS A 95 2.92 8.42 16.72
CA CYS A 95 2.36 7.19 17.25
C CYS A 95 3.48 6.26 17.72
N ASP A 96 3.20 5.40 18.69
CA ASP A 96 4.10 4.34 19.14
C ASP A 96 3.98 3.08 18.28
N ILE A 97 2.78 2.81 17.76
CA ILE A 97 2.45 1.62 16.96
C ILE A 97 1.66 2.04 15.73
N ALA A 98 2.13 1.62 14.56
CA ALA A 98 1.42 1.74 13.29
C ALA A 98 1.14 0.34 12.73
N ILE A 99 -0.11 0.10 12.30
CA ILE A 99 -0.55 -1.20 11.77
C ILE A 99 -1.11 -0.99 10.37
N ASN A 100 -0.58 -1.75 9.40
CA ASN A 100 -1.08 -1.82 8.03
C ASN A 100 -1.33 -3.28 7.64
N TRP A 101 -2.56 -3.77 7.83
CA TRP A 101 -2.92 -5.16 7.52
C TRP A 101 -2.90 -5.49 6.02
N ALA A 102 -3.02 -4.47 5.16
CA ALA A 102 -2.95 -4.65 3.71
C ALA A 102 -1.51 -4.74 3.18
N GLY A 103 -0.51 -4.41 3.99
CA GLY A 103 0.91 -4.47 3.63
C GLY A 103 1.57 -5.81 3.96
N GLY A 104 2.91 -5.82 4.04
CA GLY A 104 3.67 -7.02 4.42
C GLY A 104 3.90 -8.01 3.28
N LEU A 105 3.82 -7.55 2.04
CA LEU A 105 4.09 -8.37 0.86
C LEU A 105 5.61 -8.49 0.66
N HIS A 106 6.23 -9.38 1.44
CA HIS A 106 7.69 -9.43 1.65
C HIS A 106 8.50 -10.10 0.55
N HIS A 107 7.84 -10.70 -0.45
CA HIS A 107 8.50 -11.49 -1.48
C HIS A 107 8.84 -10.62 -2.71
N ALA A 108 8.52 -9.31 -2.65
CA ALA A 108 8.71 -8.36 -3.73
C ALA A 108 10.18 -8.27 -4.14
N LYS A 109 10.41 -8.26 -5.45
CA LYS A 109 11.75 -8.12 -6.01
C LYS A 109 11.85 -6.83 -6.82
N LYS A 110 13.03 -6.21 -6.80
CA LYS A 110 13.35 -4.95 -7.50
C LYS A 110 12.93 -4.93 -8.98
N SER A 111 13.04 -6.06 -9.67
CA SER A 111 12.79 -6.19 -11.11
C SER A 111 12.00 -7.44 -11.49
N ARG A 112 11.34 -8.10 -10.53
CA ARG A 112 10.44 -9.24 -10.82
C ARG A 112 9.11 -9.03 -10.13
N HIS A 113 8.06 -9.45 -10.83
CA HIS A 113 6.68 -9.24 -10.43
C HIS A 113 6.15 -10.28 -9.43
N LEU A 114 6.89 -11.38 -9.19
CA LEU A 114 6.48 -12.32 -8.17
C LEU A 114 6.56 -11.63 -6.81
N ASP A 115 5.33 -11.41 -6.33
CA ASP A 115 4.95 -11.15 -4.96
C ASP A 115 5.13 -9.70 -4.49
N PHE A 116 4.38 -8.78 -5.12
CA PHE A 116 3.89 -7.50 -4.58
C PHE A 116 4.83 -6.70 -3.63
N VAL A 117 5.31 -5.53 -4.07
CA VAL A 117 6.00 -4.39 -3.36
C VAL A 117 6.13 -4.48 -1.82
N THR A 118 7.32 -4.19 -1.29
CA THR A 118 7.57 -3.89 0.14
C THR A 118 7.18 -2.47 0.51
#